data_AF-A0A1E2SN85-F1
#
_entry.id   AF-A0A1E2SN85-F1
#
_cell.length_a   1.000
_cell.length_b   1.000
_cell.length_c   1.000
_cell.angle_alpha   90.00
_cell.angle_beta   90.00
_cell.angle_gamma   90.00
#
_symmetry.space_group_name_H-M   'P 1'
#
loop_
_entity.id
_entity.type
_entity.pdbx_description
1 polymer ?
#
loop_
_entity_poly.entity_id
_entity_poly.type
_entity_poly.pdbx_seq_one_letter_code
_entity_poly.pdbx_strand_id
1 'polypeptide(L)'
;MTDLSDADLVDRTRSGNSTAFGELWRRHARAGRTIARSFTSIDADDLVAEAYTKIFHALSRGHGPIGSFRAYLFTTVRNVAST
;
A
#
# COMPACT_ATOMS: atom_id res chain seq x y z
N MET A 1 -10.87 -0.76 -22.52
CA MET A 1 -10.31 -1.56 -21.41
C MET A 1 -10.50 -0.73 -20.16
N THR A 2 -11.47 -1.07 -19.31
CA THR A 2 -11.82 -0.28 -18.12
C THR A 2 -10.67 -0.32 -17.12
N ASP A 3 -10.19 0.85 -16.73
CA ASP A 3 -9.19 0.96 -15.66
C ASP A 3 -9.82 0.51 -14.35
N LEU A 4 -9.20 -0.46 -13.67
CA LEU A 4 -9.76 -1.05 -12.45
C LEU A 4 -9.71 -0.05 -11.31
N SER A 5 -10.73 -0.02 -10.45
CA SER A 5 -10.67 0.79 -9.24
C SER A 5 -9.64 0.22 -8.26
N ASP A 6 -9.20 1.02 -7.30
CA ASP A 6 -8.31 0.52 -6.25
C ASP A 6 -8.94 -0.61 -5.43
N ALA A 7 -10.27 -0.58 -5.25
CA ALA A 7 -11.00 -1.65 -4.58
C ALA A 7 -10.93 -2.96 -5.38
N ASP A 8 -11.14 -2.90 -6.70
CA ASP A 8 -11.02 -4.07 -7.57
C ASP A 8 -9.60 -4.65 -7.55
N LEU A 9 -8.58 -3.78 -7.54
CA LEU A 9 -7.18 -4.20 -7.45
C LEU A 9 -6.86 -4.85 -6.10
N VAL A 10 -7.43 -4.35 -5.01
CA VAL A 10 -7.33 -4.94 -3.67
C VAL A 10 -7.96 -6.32 -3.64
N ASP A 11 -9.17 -6.47 -4.19
CA ASP A 11 -9.88 -7.76 -4.20
C ASP A 11 -9.16 -8.80 -5.07
N ARG A 12 -8.64 -8.40 -6.22
CA ARG A 12 -7.79 -9.26 -7.05
C ARG A 12 -6.48 -9.64 -6.35
N THR A 13 -5.88 -8.72 -5.60
CA THR A 13 -4.69 -9.03 -4.80
C THR A 13 -5.03 -10.08 -3.73
N ARG A 14 -6.17 -9.94 -3.06
CA ARG A 14 -6.67 -10.90 -2.07
C ARG A 14 -6.89 -12.28 -2.68
N SER A 15 -7.32 -12.36 -3.95
CA SER A 15 -7.43 -13.61 -4.71
C SER A 15 -6.11 -14.14 -5.28
N GLY A 16 -4.96 -13.57 -4.89
CA GLY A 16 -3.62 -14.04 -5.29
C GLY A 16 -3.03 -13.37 -6.54
N ASN A 17 -3.67 -12.34 -7.11
CA ASN A 17 -3.13 -11.64 -8.28
C ASN A 17 -2.10 -10.58 -7.85
N SER A 18 -0.81 -10.95 -7.85
CA SER A 18 0.29 -10.04 -7.51
C SER A 18 0.47 -8.88 -8.50
N THR A 19 0.09 -9.06 -9.77
CA THR A 19 0.12 -7.99 -10.78
C THR A 19 -0.82 -6.84 -10.42
N ALA A 20 -1.99 -7.15 -9.84
CA ALA A 20 -2.93 -6.14 -9.34
C ALA A 20 -2.33 -5.32 -8.19
N PHE A 21 -1.55 -5.95 -7.31
CA PHE A 21 -0.83 -5.25 -6.27
C PHE A 21 0.26 -4.32 -6.83
N GLY A 22 0.92 -4.74 -7.91
CA GLY A 22 1.85 -3.90 -8.66
C GLY A 22 1.21 -2.61 -9.21
N GLU A 23 -0.05 -2.65 -9.63
CA GLU A 23 -0.79 -1.44 -10.02
C GLU A 23 -1.05 -0.50 -8.84
N LEU A 24 -1.42 -1.05 -7.68
CA LEU A 24 -1.57 -0.26 -6.44
C LEU A 24 -0.26 0.42 -6.03
N TRP A 25 0.88 -0.23 -6.25
CA TRP A 25 2.20 0.38 -6.09
C TRP A 25 2.40 1.54 -7.07
N ARG A 26 2.25 1.30 -8.37
CA ARG A 26 2.43 2.33 -9.41
C ARG A 26 1.60 3.58 -9.16
N ARG A 27 0.35 3.42 -8.74
CA ARG A 27 -0.58 4.53 -8.49
C ARG A 27 -0.27 5.32 -7.22
N HIS A 28 0.12 4.65 -6.13
CA HIS A 28 0.13 5.28 -4.80
C HIS A 28 1.51 5.43 -4.15
N ALA A 29 2.55 4.77 -4.65
CA ALA A 29 3.87 4.80 -4.01
C ALA A 29 4.43 6.23 -3.91
N ARG A 30 4.19 7.10 -4.90
CA ARG A 30 4.59 8.51 -4.84
C ARG A 30 3.94 9.24 -3.66
N ALA A 31 2.66 9.01 -3.42
CA ALA A 31 1.97 9.64 -2.31
C ALA A 31 2.36 9.05 -0.95
N GLY A 32 2.60 7.73 -0.90
CA GLY A 32 3.19 7.08 0.26
C GLY A 32 4.52 7.75 0.63
N ARG A 33 5.40 7.99 -0.34
CA ARG A 33 6.68 8.69 -0.12
C ARG A 33 6.50 10.11 0.39
N THR A 34 5.54 10.86 -0.15
CA THR A 34 5.27 12.23 0.33
C THR A 34 4.95 12.23 1.82
N ILE A 35 4.15 11.28 2.29
CA ILE A 35 3.83 11.15 3.72
C ILE A 35 5.01 10.58 4.50
N ALA A 36 5.74 9.59 3.99
CA ALA A 36 6.93 9.05 4.67
C ALA A 36 7.98 10.12 4.98
N ARG A 37 8.15 11.11 4.08
CA ARG A 37 9.06 12.25 4.28
C ARG A 37 8.69 13.17 5.44
N SER A 38 7.46 13.12 5.98
CA SER A 38 7.14 13.85 7.21
C SER A 38 7.63 13.14 8.47
N PHE A 39 8.04 11.88 8.36
CA PHE A 39 8.52 11.06 9.49
C PHE A 39 10.02 10.80 9.44
N THR A 40 10.65 10.87 8.27
CA THR A 40 12.10 10.68 8.10
C THR A 40 12.66 11.60 7.01
N SER A 41 13.93 12.00 7.18
CA SER A 41 14.68 12.77 6.19
C SER A 41 15.58 11.90 5.29
N ILE A 42 15.74 10.61 5.59
CA ILE A 42 16.74 9.74 4.95
C ILE A 42 16.08 8.58 4.19
N ASP A 43 15.28 7.73 4.85
CA ASP A 43 14.84 6.43 4.30
C ASP A 43 13.33 6.37 3.99
N ALA A 44 12.80 7.38 3.32
CA ALA A 44 11.36 7.45 3.01
C ALA A 44 10.89 6.34 2.05
N ASP A 45 11.76 5.90 1.14
CA ASP A 45 11.48 4.80 0.21
C ASP A 45 11.35 3.46 0.94
N ASP A 46 12.21 3.20 1.93
CA ASP A 46 12.20 1.96 2.71
C ASP A 46 10.96 1.87 3.59
N LEU A 47 10.55 2.97 4.23
CA LEU A 47 9.30 3.02 4.99
C LEU A 47 8.09 2.67 4.11
N VAL A 48 8.07 3.17 2.87
CA VAL A 48 6.99 2.85 1.92
C VAL A 48 7.06 1.39 1.50
N ALA A 49 8.25 0.89 1.17
CA ALA A 49 8.45 -0.51 0.78
C ALA A 49 8.00 -1.48 1.90
N GLU A 50 8.35 -1.19 3.15
CA GLU A 50 7.92 -1.99 4.30
C GLU A 50 6.40 -1.89 4.52
N ALA A 51 5.82 -0.70 4.39
CA ALA A 51 4.37 -0.53 4.49
C ALA A 51 3.62 -1.36 3.44
N TYR A 52 4.06 -1.33 2.18
CA TYR A 52 3.49 -2.18 1.13
C TYR A 52 3.68 -3.66 1.41
N THR A 53 4.85 -4.07 1.92
CA THR A 53 5.09 -5.46 2.32
C THR A 53 4.10 -5.92 3.39
N LYS A 54 3.87 -5.10 4.43
CA LYS A 54 2.87 -5.37 5.48
C LYS A 54 1.45 -5.44 4.91
N ILE A 55 1.09 -4.54 3.99
CA ILE A 55 -0.23 -4.54 3.34
C ILE A 55 -0.42 -5.79 2.47
N PHE A 56 0.58 -6.17 1.67
CA PHE A 56 0.53 -7.37 0.84
C PHE A 56 0.29 -8.60 1.70
N HIS A 57 1.08 -8.78 2.77
CA HIS A 57 0.90 -9.88 3.71
C HIS A 57 -0.48 -9.86 4.39
N ALA A 58 -1.02 -8.69 4.74
CA ALA A 58 -2.36 -8.59 5.29
C ALA A 58 -3.43 -9.04 4.27
N LEU A 59 -3.32 -8.58 3.01
CA LEU A 59 -4.24 -8.94 1.93
C LEU A 59 -4.17 -10.44 1.60
N SER A 60 -2.98 -11.03 1.52
CA SER A 60 -2.82 -12.48 1.27
C SER A 60 -3.42 -13.36 2.37
N ARG A 61 -3.59 -12.83 3.59
CA ARG A 61 -4.27 -13.51 4.70
C ARG A 61 -5.77 -13.18 4.78
N GLY A 62 -6.33 -12.51 3.78
CA GLY A 62 -7.74 -12.11 3.75
C GLY A 62 -8.07 -10.88 4.60
N HIS A 63 -7.07 -10.21 5.19
CA HIS A 63 -7.24 -8.95 5.92
C HIS A 63 -7.00 -7.75 4.98
N GLY A 64 -6.44 -6.66 5.53
CA GLY A 64 -6.06 -5.46 4.77
C GLY A 64 -7.22 -4.48 4.59
N PRO A 65 -7.09 -3.51 3.67
CA PRO A 65 -8.12 -2.50 3.46
C PRO A 65 -9.43 -3.13 2.96
N ILE A 66 -10.51 -2.76 3.64
CA ILE A 66 -11.91 -2.99 3.22
C ILE A 66 -12.51 -1.72 2.58
N GLY A 67 -11.79 -0.60 2.64
CA GLY A 67 -12.18 0.70 2.10
C GLY A 67 -11.04 1.31 1.28
N SER A 68 -10.78 2.62 1.46
CA SER A 68 -9.74 3.31 0.70
C SER A 68 -8.34 2.71 0.94
N PHE A 69 -7.75 2.17 -0.13
CA PHE A 69 -6.37 1.68 -0.12
C PHE A 69 -5.38 2.78 0.30
N ARG A 70 -5.55 4.00 -0.24
CA ARG A 70 -4.66 5.13 0.03
C ARG A 70 -4.68 5.55 1.50
N ALA A 71 -5.85 5.63 2.12
CA ALA A 71 -5.96 5.95 3.55
C ALA A 71 -5.32 4.86 4.42
N TYR A 72 -5.51 3.60 4.04
CA TYR A 72 -4.86 2.48 4.70
C TYR A 72 -3.34 2.54 4.57
N LEU A 73 -2.82 2.81 3.37
CA LEU A 73 -1.39 2.99 3.11
C LEU A 73 -0.78 4.07 4.01
N PHE A 74 -1.42 5.23 4.13
CA PHE A 74 -0.92 6.31 4.99
C PHE A 74 -0.87 5.90 6.47
N THR A 75 -1.91 5.19 6.93
CA THR A 75 -1.92 4.63 8.28
C THR A 75 -0.78 3.63 8.47
N THR A 76 -0.57 2.72 7.51
CA THR A 76 0.51 1.74 7.60
C THR A 76 1.89 2.40 7.59
N VAL A 77 2.14 3.39 6.72
CA VAL A 77 3.41 4.15 6.69
C VAL A 77 3.68 4.81 8.04
N ARG A 78 2.67 5.46 8.64
CA ARG A 78 2.80 6.06 9.98
C ARG A 78 3.17 5.02 11.04
N ASN A 79 2.52 3.85 11.01
CA ASN A 79 2.78 2.78 11.97
C ASN A 79 4.19 2.19 11.81
N VAL A 80 4.65 1.99 10.58
CA VAL A 80 6.03 1.55 10.28
C VAL A 80 7.03 2.56 10.83
N ALA A 81 6.81 3.86 10.59
CA ALA A 81 7.72 4.90 11.08
C ALA A 81 7.74 5.04 12.62
N SER A 82 6.83 4.40 13.33
CA SER A 82 6.73 4.42 14.80
C SER A 82 7.19 3.11 15.45
N THR A 83 7.63 2.12 14.65
CA THR A 83 8.16 0.84 15.12
C THR A 83 9.67 0.94 15.28
#